data_AF-A0A6P6WIX4-F1
#
_entry.id   AF-A0A6P6WIX4-F1
#
_cell.length_a   1.000
_cell.length_b   1.000
_cell.length_c   1.000
_cell.angle_alpha   90.00
_cell.angle_beta   90.00
_cell.angle_gamma   90.00
#
_symmetry.space_group_name_H-M   'P 1'
#
loop_
_entity.id
_entity.type
_entity.pdbx_description
1 polymer ?
#
loop_
_entity_poly.entity_id
_entity_poly.type
_entity_poly.pdbx_seq_one_letter_code
_entity_poly.pdbx_strand_id
1 'polypeptide(L)'
;MWMGRPGSWTNISGDNQFGKRQKLQPLGDELIAYFAGRMIPKQTLEKNCVMQVAGQKDIIAFTYRRNGIIVGCKYRTMDKSFWQEKGTEKTLYGLDDIKEADEVIIVEGEIDKLSLEEAGISNCVSVPAGAPQTVSIKELPTPEKDTGFQYIWNCKKYLNKASRIIIATDADVSGDALAEELARRLGRERSKCWRVHWPKKDEINCFKDANEVLMNLGPNALRETIYSMQLHHMYLFNETIQGV
;
A
#
# COMPACT_ATOMS: atom_id res chain seq x y z
N MET A 1 20.49 -26.33 -13.71
CA MET A 1 21.12 -26.31 -12.37
C MET A 1 21.79 -24.95 -12.19
N TRP A 2 21.04 -23.96 -11.71
CA TRP A 2 21.52 -22.60 -11.44
C TRP A 2 21.43 -22.38 -9.94
N MET A 3 22.56 -22.45 -9.25
CA MET A 3 22.66 -22.05 -7.84
C MET A 3 22.95 -20.54 -7.80
N GLY A 4 21.89 -19.73 -7.66
CA GLY A 4 22.03 -18.31 -7.33
C GLY A 4 22.53 -18.17 -5.90
N ARG A 5 23.67 -17.49 -5.71
CA ARG A 5 24.26 -17.21 -4.39
C ARG A 5 23.29 -16.35 -3.55
N PRO A 6 23.21 -16.55 -2.23
CA PRO A 6 22.49 -15.63 -1.35
C PRO A 6 23.13 -14.24 -1.42
N GLY A 7 22.35 -13.23 -1.79
CA GLY A 7 22.79 -11.84 -1.85
C GLY A 7 23.36 -11.39 -0.50
N SER A 8 24.56 -10.83 -0.53
CA SER A 8 25.24 -10.25 0.61
C SER A 8 24.43 -9.07 1.17
N TRP A 9 24.01 -9.18 2.44
CA TRP A 9 23.41 -8.10 3.21
C TRP A 9 24.48 -7.03 3.49
N THR A 10 24.60 -6.02 2.63
CA THR A 10 25.45 -4.87 2.93
C THR A 10 24.72 -3.98 3.93
N ASN A 11 25.33 -3.80 5.11
CA ASN A 11 25.01 -2.73 6.06
C ASN A 11 25.24 -1.39 5.34
N ILE A 12 24.18 -0.80 4.77
CA ILE A 12 24.26 0.56 4.24
C ILE A 12 23.95 1.52 5.39
N SER A 13 24.95 1.75 6.24
CA SER A 13 25.03 2.99 7.01
C SER A 13 25.67 4.04 6.10
N GLY A 14 24.85 4.68 5.27
CA GLY A 14 25.23 5.89 4.56
C GLY A 14 24.61 7.08 5.28
N ASP A 15 25.43 8.04 5.70
CA ASP A 15 24.97 9.38 6.06
C ASP A 15 24.42 10.03 4.78
N ASN A 16 23.16 9.73 4.46
CA ASN A 16 22.42 10.47 3.46
C ASN A 16 21.96 11.79 4.08
N GLN A 17 21.88 12.84 3.27
CA GLN A 17 21.49 14.22 3.66
C GLN A 17 20.04 14.35 4.19
N PHE A 18 19.41 13.24 4.61
CA PHE A 18 17.99 13.09 4.90
C PHE A 18 17.79 12.37 6.23
N GLY A 19 18.19 12.99 7.34
CA GLY A 19 18.07 12.40 8.68
C GLY A 19 18.84 11.08 8.85
N LYS A 20 19.03 10.65 10.09
CA LYS A 20 19.74 9.39 10.35
C LYS A 20 18.76 8.23 10.22
N ARG A 21 18.79 7.50 9.10
CA ARG A 21 18.08 6.21 8.96
C ARG A 21 18.44 5.29 10.11
N GLN A 22 17.44 4.63 10.69
CA GLN A 22 17.72 3.65 11.75
C GLN A 22 18.44 2.43 11.16
N LYS A 23 19.39 1.85 11.91
CA LYS A 23 20.04 0.61 11.49
C LYS A 23 18.98 -0.49 11.44
N LEU A 24 18.90 -1.22 10.33
CA LEU A 24 17.92 -2.29 10.12
C LEU A 24 18.58 -3.67 10.23
N GLN A 25 17.79 -4.67 10.62
CA GLN A 25 18.18 -6.08 10.64
C GLN A 25 16.99 -6.97 10.21
N PRO A 26 17.23 -8.23 9.83
CA PRO A 26 16.15 -9.18 9.55
C PRO A 26 15.19 -9.34 10.73
N LEU A 27 13.93 -9.69 10.43
CA LEU A 27 12.92 -9.94 11.46
C LEU A 27 13.32 -11.10 12.37
N GLY A 28 13.16 -10.90 13.68
CA GLY A 28 13.26 -11.91 14.71
C GLY A 28 11.92 -12.62 14.93
N ASP A 29 11.97 -13.70 15.71
CA ASP A 29 10.86 -14.64 15.86
C ASP A 29 9.57 -14.00 16.38
N GLU A 30 9.67 -12.99 17.24
CA GLU A 30 8.52 -12.26 17.80
C GLU A 30 7.71 -11.54 16.72
N LEU A 31 8.37 -10.79 15.84
CA LEU A 31 7.70 -10.11 14.73
C LEU A 31 7.24 -11.09 13.65
N ILE A 32 7.98 -12.17 13.42
CA ILE A 32 7.54 -13.25 12.53
C ILE A 32 6.23 -13.85 13.06
N ALA A 33 6.14 -14.12 14.37
CA ALA A 33 4.92 -14.62 15.00
C ALA A 33 3.76 -13.60 14.92
N TYR A 34 4.05 -12.30 15.11
CA TYR A 34 3.07 -11.22 14.93
C TYR A 34 2.43 -11.22 13.53
N PHE A 35 3.24 -11.41 12.49
CA PHE A 35 2.76 -11.48 11.10
C PHE A 35 2.10 -12.83 10.78
N ALA A 36 2.57 -13.93 11.35
CA ALA A 36 1.93 -15.23 11.22
C ALA A 36 0.50 -15.21 11.79
N GLY A 37 0.26 -14.53 12.91
CA GLY A 37 -1.08 -14.28 13.45
C GLY A 37 -1.99 -13.43 12.53
N ARG A 38 -1.43 -12.84 11.47
CA ARG A 38 -2.14 -12.10 10.41
C ARG A 38 -2.18 -12.88 9.10
N MET A 39 -1.87 -14.17 9.14
CA MET A 39 -1.78 -15.05 7.97
C MET A 39 -0.71 -14.59 6.95
N ILE A 40 0.33 -13.87 7.39
CA ILE A 40 1.44 -13.42 6.54
C ILE A 40 2.70 -14.21 6.93
N PRO A 41 3.11 -15.22 6.14
CA PRO A 41 4.27 -16.04 6.44
C PRO A 41 5.58 -15.29 6.20
N LYS A 42 6.66 -15.79 6.82
CA LYS A 42 8.02 -15.23 6.71
C LYS A 42 8.47 -15.01 5.26
N GLN A 43 8.15 -15.93 4.35
CA GLN A 43 8.52 -15.83 2.95
C GLN A 43 7.95 -14.56 2.28
N THR A 44 6.69 -14.22 2.59
CA THR A 44 6.03 -13.01 2.09
C THR A 44 6.69 -11.75 2.65
N LEU A 45 7.11 -11.76 3.91
CA LEU A 45 7.86 -10.67 4.56
C LEU A 45 9.25 -10.46 3.91
N GLU A 46 9.97 -11.55 3.68
CA GLU A 46 11.31 -11.53 3.07
C GLU A 46 11.25 -11.01 1.63
N LYS A 47 10.30 -11.50 0.82
CA LYS A 47 10.08 -11.02 -0.55
C LYS A 47 9.82 -9.51 -0.60
N ASN A 48 9.11 -9.01 0.40
CA ASN A 48 8.74 -7.60 0.54
C ASN A 48 9.77 -6.74 1.30
N CYS A 49 10.92 -7.32 1.65
CA CYS A 49 11.98 -6.64 2.39
C CYS A 49 11.45 -5.95 3.66
N VAL A 50 10.52 -6.60 4.38
CA VAL A 50 10.10 -6.17 5.71
C VAL A 50 11.22 -6.48 6.68
N MET A 51 11.64 -5.47 7.43
CA MET A 51 12.77 -5.53 8.34
C MET A 51 12.31 -5.11 9.74
N GLN A 52 13.25 -5.12 10.69
CA GLN A 52 13.06 -4.45 11.97
C GLN A 52 14.23 -3.53 12.28
N VAL A 53 14.03 -2.66 13.26
CA VAL A 53 15.10 -1.81 13.79
C VAL A 53 16.09 -2.65 14.59
N ALA A 54 17.39 -2.47 14.33
CA ALA A 54 18.44 -3.18 15.03
C ALA A 54 18.47 -2.81 16.51
N GLY A 55 18.52 -3.83 17.37
CA GLY A 55 18.48 -3.65 18.83
C GLY A 55 17.10 -3.36 19.42
N GLN A 56 16.05 -3.25 18.59
CA GLN A 56 14.66 -3.04 19.05
C GLN A 56 13.80 -4.19 18.51
N LYS A 57 13.24 -5.00 19.41
CA LYS A 57 12.60 -6.28 19.04
C LYS A 57 11.20 -6.11 18.47
N ASP A 58 10.55 -4.99 18.74
CA ASP A 58 9.12 -4.73 18.54
C ASP A 58 8.83 -3.68 17.45
N ILE A 59 9.87 -3.13 16.81
CA ILE A 59 9.72 -2.10 15.77
C ILE A 59 9.91 -2.71 14.39
N ILE A 60 8.79 -2.81 13.66
CA ILE A 60 8.72 -3.18 12.26
C ILE A 60 9.18 -2.00 11.41
N ALA A 61 9.96 -2.27 10.37
CA ALA A 61 10.38 -1.31 9.36
C ALA A 61 9.92 -1.79 7.97
N PHE A 62 8.96 -1.07 7.39
CA PHE A 62 8.56 -1.22 6.01
C PHE A 62 9.53 -0.41 5.14
N THR A 63 10.31 -1.11 4.30
CA THR A 63 11.33 -0.47 3.47
C THR A 63 10.73 -0.03 2.14
N TYR A 64 10.66 1.27 1.91
CA TYR A 64 10.21 1.84 0.63
C TYR A 64 11.38 1.79 -0.34
N ARG A 65 11.17 1.15 -1.49
CA ARG A 65 12.26 0.84 -2.43
C ARG A 65 11.99 1.35 -3.82
N ARG A 66 13.06 1.72 -4.52
CA ARG A 66 13.07 2.01 -5.94
C ARG A 66 14.32 1.39 -6.56
N ASN A 67 14.13 0.57 -7.58
CA ASN A 67 15.19 -0.19 -8.26
C ASN A 67 16.02 -1.03 -7.26
N GLY A 68 15.35 -1.64 -6.28
CA GLY A 68 16.00 -2.43 -5.25
C GLY A 68 16.74 -1.62 -4.19
N ILE A 69 16.71 -0.28 -4.22
CA ILE A 69 17.40 0.60 -3.25
C ILE A 69 16.37 1.19 -2.28
N ILE A 70 16.69 1.21 -0.98
CA ILE A 70 15.83 1.82 0.06
C ILE A 70 15.89 3.35 -0.07
N VAL A 71 14.76 3.94 -0.43
CA VAL A 71 14.57 5.40 -0.55
C VAL A 71 13.85 6.01 0.64
N GLY A 72 13.20 5.20 1.47
CA GLY A 72 12.62 5.62 2.75
C GLY A 72 12.20 4.43 3.61
N CYS A 73 11.87 4.71 4.86
CA CYS A 73 11.33 3.71 5.79
C CYS A 73 10.13 4.29 6.55
N LYS A 74 9.10 3.47 6.70
CA LYS A 74 8.04 3.68 7.68
C LYS A 74 8.19 2.65 8.78
N TYR A 75 8.13 3.14 10.00
CA TYR A 75 8.30 2.34 11.19
C TYR A 75 6.96 2.21 11.89
N ARG A 76 6.77 1.05 12.51
CA ARG A 76 5.56 0.68 13.22
C ARG A 76 5.92 -0.15 14.45
N THR A 77 5.35 0.18 15.59
CA THR A 77 5.30 -0.70 16.76
C THR A 77 4.08 -1.63 16.69
N MET A 78 4.11 -2.73 17.43
CA MET A 78 2.98 -3.67 17.48
C MET A 78 1.68 -3.06 18.01
N ASP A 79 1.78 -2.05 18.89
CA ASP A 79 0.67 -1.26 19.46
C ASP A 79 0.15 -0.14 18.53
N LYS A 80 0.58 -0.14 17.25
CA LYS A 80 0.10 0.77 16.19
C LYS A 80 0.55 2.23 16.32
N SER A 81 1.74 2.49 16.87
CA SER A 81 2.41 3.79 16.69
C SER A 81 3.21 3.79 15.39
N PHE A 82 3.13 4.87 14.62
CA PHE A 82 3.76 4.98 13.29
C PHE A 82 4.60 6.24 13.17
N TRP A 83 5.75 6.13 12.50
CA TRP A 83 6.52 7.29 12.05
C TRP A 83 7.29 6.96 10.78
N GLN A 84 7.76 8.00 10.08
CA GLN A 84 8.51 7.86 8.84
C GLN A 84 9.87 8.54 8.96
N GLU A 85 10.84 8.04 8.20
CA GLU A 85 12.12 8.69 7.99
C GLU A 85 11.88 10.10 7.41
N LYS A 86 12.54 11.12 7.99
CA LYS A 86 12.37 12.51 7.58
C LYS A 86 13.25 12.82 6.38
N GLY A 87 12.77 13.69 5.50
CA GLY A 87 13.53 14.15 4.33
C GLY A 87 13.61 13.12 3.19
N THR A 88 13.01 11.93 3.33
CA THR A 88 12.99 10.94 2.27
C THR A 88 11.97 11.28 1.19
N GLU A 89 12.17 10.73 -0.01
CA GLU A 89 11.19 10.82 -1.08
C GLU A 89 9.87 10.18 -0.66
N LYS A 90 8.75 10.90 -0.82
CA LYS A 90 7.42 10.34 -0.64
C LYS A 90 7.14 9.40 -1.81
N THR A 91 6.94 8.11 -1.55
CA THR A 91 6.72 7.11 -2.60
C THR A 91 5.75 6.03 -2.10
N LEU A 92 5.38 5.11 -2.99
CA LEU A 92 4.50 3.98 -2.68
C LEU A 92 5.32 2.78 -2.18
N TYR A 93 4.80 2.05 -1.21
CA TYR A 93 5.40 0.78 -0.79
C TYR A 93 5.10 -0.28 -1.85
N GLY A 94 6.10 -1.06 -2.28
CA GLY A 94 5.95 -2.01 -3.40
C GLY A 94 6.12 -1.41 -4.80
N LEU A 95 6.64 -0.18 -4.93
CA LEU A 95 6.79 0.51 -6.23
C LEU A 95 7.49 -0.34 -7.31
N ASP A 96 8.47 -1.15 -6.92
CA ASP A 96 9.21 -2.00 -7.84
C ASP A 96 8.36 -3.10 -8.47
N ASP A 97 7.29 -3.52 -7.80
CA ASP A 97 6.40 -4.60 -8.25
C ASP A 97 5.44 -4.15 -9.37
N ILE A 98 5.25 -2.83 -9.56
CA ILE A 98 4.31 -2.26 -10.54
C ILE A 98 4.97 -1.65 -11.77
N LYS A 99 6.31 -1.76 -11.92
CA LYS A 99 7.06 -1.03 -12.95
C LYS A 99 6.59 -1.27 -14.37
N GLU A 100 6.24 -2.51 -14.66
CA GLU A 100 5.80 -3.00 -15.97
C GLU A 100 4.42 -3.68 -15.86
N ALA A 101 3.62 -3.32 -14.85
CA ALA A 101 2.31 -3.91 -14.63
C ALA A 101 1.24 -3.13 -15.41
N ASP A 102 0.43 -3.84 -16.20
CA ASP A 102 -0.71 -3.27 -16.92
C ASP A 102 -1.90 -2.97 -16.00
N GLU A 103 -1.96 -3.67 -14.86
CA GLU A 103 -2.93 -3.49 -13.80
C GLU A 103 -2.20 -3.23 -12.48
N VAL A 104 -2.68 -2.27 -11.69
CA VAL A 104 -2.11 -1.92 -10.38
C VAL A 104 -3.20 -1.91 -9.32
N ILE A 105 -2.96 -2.58 -8.19
CA ILE A 105 -3.83 -2.50 -7.00
C ILE A 105 -3.21 -1.52 -6.00
N ILE A 106 -3.99 -0.54 -5.52
CA ILE A 106 -3.58 0.40 -4.48
C ILE A 106 -4.39 0.11 -3.21
N VAL A 107 -3.70 -0.23 -2.12
CA VAL A 107 -4.28 -0.43 -0.79
C VAL A 107 -3.87 0.68 0.18
N GLU A 108 -4.51 0.74 1.34
CA GLU A 108 -4.20 1.77 2.35
C GLU A 108 -2.93 1.44 3.16
N GLY A 109 -2.84 0.23 3.72
CA GLY A 109 -1.75 -0.16 4.61
C GLY A 109 -0.71 -1.09 3.99
N GLU A 110 0.51 -1.09 4.56
CA GLU A 110 1.56 -2.03 4.16
C GLU A 110 1.17 -3.49 4.45
N ILE A 111 0.40 -3.73 5.51
CA ILE A 111 -0.09 -5.08 5.86
C ILE A 111 -1.11 -5.58 4.83
N ASP A 112 -1.93 -4.70 4.25
CA ASP A 112 -2.86 -5.07 3.18
C ASP A 112 -2.11 -5.45 1.90
N LYS A 113 -1.02 -4.75 1.58
CA LYS A 113 -0.15 -5.11 0.45
C LYS A 113 0.42 -6.50 0.66
N LEU A 114 0.95 -6.76 1.84
CA LEU A 114 1.46 -8.09 2.21
C LEU A 114 0.37 -9.16 2.16
N SER A 115 -0.87 -8.81 2.49
CA SER A 115 -2.00 -9.73 2.42
C SER A 115 -2.37 -10.09 0.98
N LEU A 116 -2.32 -9.11 0.06
CA LEU A 116 -2.51 -9.35 -1.37
C LEU A 116 -1.36 -10.15 -1.99
N GLU A 117 -0.12 -9.91 -1.55
CA GLU A 117 1.03 -10.72 -1.95
C GLU A 117 0.82 -12.19 -1.59
N GLU A 118 0.32 -12.47 -0.37
CA GLU A 118 -0.01 -13.81 0.08
C GLU A 118 -1.14 -14.45 -0.74
N ALA A 119 -2.09 -13.65 -1.24
CA ALA A 119 -3.12 -14.07 -2.19
C ALA A 119 -2.60 -14.24 -3.64
N GLY A 120 -1.29 -14.16 -3.85
CA GLY A 120 -0.65 -14.29 -5.17
C GLY A 120 -0.85 -13.07 -6.07
N ILE A 121 -1.10 -11.89 -5.51
CA ILE A 121 -1.29 -10.62 -6.21
C ILE A 121 -0.08 -9.72 -5.91
N SER A 122 0.92 -9.75 -6.79
CA SER A 122 2.16 -8.99 -6.59
C SER A 122 2.12 -7.57 -7.16
N ASN A 123 1.24 -7.28 -8.11
CA ASN A 123 1.05 -5.95 -8.72
C ASN A 123 0.31 -4.97 -7.79
N CYS A 124 0.68 -4.94 -6.51
CA CYS A 124 0.05 -4.16 -5.47
C CYS A 124 1.03 -3.19 -4.80
N VAL A 125 0.53 -2.00 -4.47
CA VAL A 125 1.23 -0.98 -3.71
C VAL A 125 0.37 -0.44 -2.57
N SER A 126 0.99 0.03 -1.49
CA SER A 126 0.28 0.79 -0.44
C SER A 126 0.67 2.26 -0.43
N VAL A 127 -0.27 3.11 -0.01
CA VAL A 127 0.01 4.53 0.23
C VAL A 127 0.89 4.72 1.47
N PRO A 128 1.76 5.75 1.50
CA PRO A 128 2.68 5.94 2.63
C PRO A 128 2.02 6.55 3.86
N ALA A 129 0.96 7.33 3.67
CA ALA A 129 0.25 8.02 4.73
C ALA A 129 -1.20 7.55 4.74
N GLY A 130 -1.79 7.51 5.94
CA GLY A 130 -3.20 7.13 6.10
C GLY A 130 -4.14 8.10 5.38
N ALA A 131 -5.40 7.67 5.27
CA ALA A 131 -6.43 8.40 4.57
C ALA A 131 -6.70 9.82 5.12
N PRO A 132 -7.07 10.79 4.25
CA PRO A 132 -7.62 12.06 4.70
C PRO A 132 -9.00 11.84 5.35
N GLN A 133 -9.38 12.72 6.29
CA GLN A 133 -10.70 12.64 6.94
C GLN A 133 -11.86 13.00 5.99
N THR A 134 -11.61 13.80 4.97
CA THR A 134 -12.62 14.26 4.01
C THR A 134 -12.03 14.41 2.61
N VAL A 135 -12.90 14.27 1.60
CA VAL A 135 -12.57 14.59 0.20
C VAL A 135 -12.46 16.10 0.04
N SER A 136 -11.45 16.57 -0.70
CA SER A 136 -11.30 17.99 -0.95
C SER A 136 -12.41 18.47 -1.90
N ILE A 137 -13.22 19.43 -1.48
CA ILE A 137 -14.21 20.08 -2.38
C ILE A 137 -13.56 21.05 -3.39
N LYS A 138 -12.26 21.31 -3.26
CA LYS A 138 -11.53 22.26 -4.12
C LYS A 138 -11.07 21.59 -5.40
N GLU A 139 -10.71 22.37 -6.41
CA GLU A 139 -9.99 21.88 -7.58
C GLU A 139 -8.71 21.14 -7.18
N LEU A 140 -8.24 20.24 -8.05
CA LEU A 140 -7.01 19.51 -7.79
C LEU A 140 -5.83 20.49 -7.69
N PRO A 141 -5.05 20.45 -6.60
CA PRO A 141 -3.85 21.27 -6.49
C PRO A 141 -2.82 20.87 -7.57
N THR A 142 -1.93 21.82 -7.92
CA THR A 142 -0.77 21.48 -8.75
C THR A 142 0.14 20.50 -8.00
N PRO A 143 0.94 19.67 -8.71
CA PRO A 143 1.81 18.68 -8.07
C PRO A 143 2.68 19.25 -6.94
N GLU A 144 3.17 20.49 -7.09
CA GLU A 144 4.03 21.17 -6.11
C GLU A 144 3.27 21.52 -4.82
N LYS A 145 1.97 21.83 -4.94
CA LYS A 145 1.10 22.24 -3.82
C LYS A 145 0.43 21.04 -3.15
N ASP A 146 0.39 19.89 -3.80
CA ASP A 146 -0.30 18.69 -3.35
C ASP A 146 0.54 17.83 -2.37
N THR A 147 1.01 18.47 -1.31
CA THR A 147 1.99 17.89 -0.39
C THR A 147 1.53 16.58 0.27
N GLY A 148 0.23 16.39 0.46
CA GLY A 148 -0.38 15.18 1.03
C GLY A 148 -0.32 13.98 0.08
N PHE A 149 -0.38 14.22 -1.24
CA PHE A 149 -0.41 13.18 -2.27
C PHE A 149 0.81 13.20 -3.20
N GLN A 150 1.90 13.86 -2.78
CA GLN A 150 3.18 13.89 -3.50
C GLN A 150 3.69 12.50 -3.93
N TYR A 151 3.35 11.45 -3.19
CA TYR A 151 3.70 10.07 -3.57
C TYR A 151 3.08 9.63 -4.91
N ILE A 152 1.88 10.12 -5.27
CA ILE A 152 1.25 9.83 -6.56
C ILE A 152 2.03 10.52 -7.68
N TRP A 153 2.36 11.80 -7.49
CA TRP A 153 3.10 12.58 -8.48
C TRP A 153 4.50 12.00 -8.71
N ASN A 154 5.21 11.66 -7.64
CA ASN A 154 6.52 11.00 -7.69
C ASN A 154 6.48 9.62 -8.38
N CYS A 155 5.33 8.93 -8.31
CA CYS A 155 5.13 7.62 -8.91
C CYS A 155 4.36 7.66 -10.24
N LYS A 156 4.02 8.85 -10.75
CA LYS A 156 3.09 9.02 -11.89
C LYS A 156 3.53 8.28 -13.14
N LYS A 157 4.84 8.22 -13.41
CA LYS A 157 5.39 7.50 -14.57
C LYS A 157 5.10 5.99 -14.55
N TYR A 158 4.95 5.40 -13.36
CA TYR A 158 4.62 3.98 -13.20
C TYR A 158 3.10 3.80 -13.30
N LEU A 159 2.34 4.64 -12.59
CA LEU A 159 0.88 4.58 -12.53
C LEU A 159 0.22 4.92 -13.88
N ASN A 160 0.84 5.76 -14.72
CA ASN A 160 0.34 6.08 -16.05
C ASN A 160 0.52 4.95 -17.08
N LYS A 161 1.42 3.99 -16.84
CA LYS A 161 1.54 2.82 -17.71
C LYS A 161 0.38 1.85 -17.50
N ALA A 162 -0.14 1.79 -16.28
CA ALA A 162 -1.25 0.92 -15.95
C ALA A 162 -2.50 1.34 -16.73
N SER A 163 -3.00 0.41 -17.54
CA SER A 163 -4.32 0.52 -18.17
C SER A 163 -5.44 0.45 -17.16
N ARG A 164 -5.19 -0.24 -16.02
CA ARG A 164 -6.16 -0.47 -14.97
C ARG A 164 -5.62 -0.23 -13.57
N ILE A 165 -6.38 0.51 -12.75
CA ILE A 165 -6.05 0.75 -11.35
C ILE A 165 -7.22 0.32 -10.47
N ILE A 166 -6.98 -0.65 -9.59
CA ILE A 166 -7.93 -1.13 -8.60
C ILE A 166 -7.61 -0.46 -7.26
N ILE A 167 -8.57 0.21 -6.65
CA ILE A 167 -8.45 0.92 -5.38
C ILE A 167 -9.12 0.09 -4.30
N ALA A 168 -8.31 -0.44 -3.39
CA ALA A 168 -8.67 -1.35 -2.32
C ALA A 168 -8.27 -0.76 -0.95
N THR A 169 -8.67 0.48 -0.70
CA THR A 169 -8.58 1.14 0.61
C THR A 169 -9.64 0.60 1.58
N ASP A 170 -9.55 0.96 2.86
CA ASP A 170 -10.44 0.49 3.93
C ASP A 170 -11.92 0.75 3.63
N ALA A 171 -12.83 -0.12 4.09
CA ALA A 171 -14.27 0.09 4.12
C ALA A 171 -14.69 0.97 5.31
N ASP A 172 -14.19 2.20 5.34
CA ASP A 172 -14.65 3.23 6.24
C ASP A 172 -14.66 4.61 5.54
N VAL A 173 -15.17 5.62 6.25
CA VAL A 173 -15.33 6.99 5.72
C VAL A 173 -14.00 7.57 5.23
N SER A 174 -12.89 7.28 5.92
CA SER A 174 -11.58 7.80 5.52
C SER A 174 -11.07 7.04 4.30
N GLY A 175 -11.21 5.71 4.28
CA GLY A 175 -10.87 4.87 3.14
C GLY A 175 -11.62 5.28 1.87
N ASP A 176 -12.90 5.64 1.97
CA ASP A 176 -13.68 6.18 0.86
C ASP A 176 -13.19 7.55 0.40
N ALA A 177 -12.83 8.43 1.33
CA ALA A 177 -12.24 9.72 0.99
C ALA A 177 -10.88 9.56 0.28
N LEU A 178 -10.06 8.63 0.73
CA LEU A 178 -8.79 8.29 0.10
C LEU A 178 -9.00 7.75 -1.31
N ALA A 179 -9.96 6.85 -1.49
CA ALA A 179 -10.28 6.29 -2.80
C ALA A 179 -10.64 7.40 -3.81
N GLU A 180 -11.47 8.35 -3.39
CA GLU A 180 -11.88 9.47 -4.23
C GLU A 180 -10.71 10.39 -4.58
N GLU A 181 -9.87 10.74 -3.61
CA GLU A 181 -8.69 11.58 -3.84
C GLU A 181 -7.63 10.87 -4.73
N LEU A 182 -7.51 9.55 -4.65
CA LEU A 182 -6.69 8.74 -5.54
C LEU A 182 -7.23 8.81 -6.98
N ALA A 183 -8.51 8.47 -7.18
CA ALA A 183 -9.14 8.47 -8.50
C ALA A 183 -9.06 9.84 -9.19
N ARG A 184 -9.25 10.93 -8.43
CA ARG A 184 -9.07 12.29 -8.93
C ARG A 184 -7.70 12.53 -9.56
N ARG A 185 -6.62 12.06 -8.93
CA ARG A 185 -5.23 12.33 -9.36
C ARG A 185 -4.73 11.36 -10.43
N LEU A 186 -5.24 10.14 -10.41
CA LEU A 186 -4.86 9.08 -11.34
C LEU A 186 -5.59 9.18 -12.69
N GLY A 187 -6.70 9.92 -12.70
CA GLY A 187 -7.60 10.08 -13.84
C GLY A 187 -8.93 9.40 -13.54
N ARG A 188 -10.01 10.19 -13.54
CA ARG A 188 -11.39 9.72 -13.29
C ARG A 188 -12.05 9.06 -14.51
N GLU A 189 -11.30 8.86 -15.59
CA GLU A 189 -11.87 8.22 -16.76
C GLU A 189 -12.33 6.80 -16.42
N ARG A 190 -13.55 6.48 -16.86
CA ARG A 190 -14.25 5.26 -16.45
C ARG A 190 -13.47 3.98 -16.82
N SER A 191 -12.59 4.06 -17.79
CA SER A 191 -11.73 2.95 -18.18
C SER A 191 -10.50 2.75 -17.29
N LYS A 192 -10.29 3.51 -16.21
CA LYS A 192 -8.99 3.51 -15.49
C LYS A 192 -9.03 3.22 -13.99
N CYS A 193 -10.06 3.64 -13.25
CA CYS A 193 -10.11 3.43 -11.79
C CYS A 193 -11.35 2.62 -11.37
N TRP A 194 -11.14 1.59 -10.54
CA TRP A 194 -12.18 0.72 -9.99
C TRP A 194 -12.05 0.61 -8.47
N ARG A 195 -13.18 0.56 -7.76
CA ARG A 195 -13.21 0.41 -6.30
C ARG A 195 -13.55 -1.03 -5.90
N VAL A 196 -12.77 -1.61 -5.01
CA VAL A 196 -13.08 -2.91 -4.39
C VAL A 196 -14.19 -2.74 -3.36
N HIS A 197 -15.14 -3.68 -3.37
CA HIS A 197 -16.07 -3.88 -2.27
C HIS A 197 -15.65 -5.11 -1.48
N TRP A 198 -15.35 -4.90 -0.20
CA TRP A 198 -14.98 -5.99 0.68
C TRP A 198 -16.19 -6.89 0.98
N PRO A 199 -16.00 -8.21 1.12
CA PRO A 199 -17.09 -9.16 1.33
C PRO A 199 -17.81 -8.88 2.64
N LYS A 200 -19.07 -9.34 2.73
CA LYS A 200 -19.84 -9.27 3.97
C LYS A 200 -19.18 -10.10 5.06
N LYS A 201 -19.03 -9.50 6.23
CA LYS A 201 -18.59 -10.16 7.47
C LYS A 201 -19.80 -10.69 8.25
N ASP A 202 -20.89 -9.93 8.22
CA ASP A 202 -22.21 -10.28 8.77
C ASP A 202 -23.32 -9.60 7.94
N GLU A 203 -24.55 -9.57 8.46
CA GLU A 203 -25.70 -9.01 7.75
C GLU A 203 -25.58 -7.50 7.46
N ILE A 204 -24.85 -6.76 8.31
CA ILE A 204 -24.76 -5.30 8.30
C ILE A 204 -23.35 -4.76 8.00
N ASN A 205 -22.30 -5.55 8.25
CA ASN A 205 -20.91 -5.14 8.11
C ASN A 205 -20.20 -5.90 6.99
N CYS A 206 -19.28 -5.21 6.31
CA CYS A 206 -18.26 -5.84 5.48
C CYS A 206 -16.96 -6.01 6.27
N PHE A 207 -16.07 -6.87 5.77
CA PHE A 207 -14.67 -6.86 6.22
C PHE A 207 -14.04 -5.50 5.95
N LYS A 208 -13.15 -5.07 6.85
CA LYS A 208 -12.60 -3.72 6.78
C LYS A 208 -11.61 -3.55 5.61
N ASP A 209 -10.69 -4.48 5.47
CA ASP A 209 -9.51 -4.36 4.63
C ASP A 209 -9.05 -5.73 4.10
N ALA A 210 -7.96 -5.74 3.33
CA ALA A 210 -7.44 -6.97 2.73
C ALA A 210 -6.96 -7.96 3.80
N ASN A 211 -6.37 -7.47 4.90
CA ASN A 211 -5.88 -8.34 5.95
C ASN A 211 -7.01 -9.04 6.71
N GLU A 212 -8.11 -8.34 6.99
CA GLU A 212 -9.29 -8.97 7.60
C GLU A 212 -9.85 -10.09 6.71
N VAL A 213 -9.94 -9.87 5.39
CA VAL A 213 -10.39 -10.92 4.45
C VAL A 213 -9.42 -12.09 4.44
N LEU A 214 -8.12 -11.84 4.37
CA LEU A 214 -7.10 -12.90 4.41
C LEU A 214 -7.22 -13.75 5.69
N MET A 215 -7.34 -13.09 6.84
CA MET A 215 -7.38 -13.75 8.15
C MET A 215 -8.63 -14.60 8.35
N ASN A 216 -9.77 -14.19 7.78
CA ASN A 216 -11.06 -14.83 8.04
C ASN A 216 -11.51 -15.79 6.91
N LEU A 217 -11.20 -15.46 5.65
CA LEU A 217 -11.66 -16.20 4.47
C LEU A 217 -10.52 -16.86 3.68
N GLY A 218 -9.27 -16.49 3.96
CA GLY A 218 -8.09 -17.07 3.32
C GLY A 218 -7.71 -16.43 1.98
N PRO A 219 -6.56 -16.84 1.42
CA PRO A 219 -5.94 -16.18 0.26
C PRO A 219 -6.78 -16.32 -1.03
N ASN A 220 -7.47 -17.45 -1.22
CA ASN A 220 -8.32 -17.66 -2.40
C ASN A 220 -9.51 -16.69 -2.41
N ALA A 221 -10.20 -16.55 -1.29
CA ALA A 221 -11.34 -15.63 -1.17
C ALA A 221 -10.90 -14.16 -1.30
N LEU A 222 -9.71 -13.80 -0.79
CA LEU A 222 -9.14 -12.47 -0.98
C LEU A 222 -8.83 -12.21 -2.47
N ARG A 223 -8.22 -13.17 -3.17
CA ARG A 223 -7.96 -13.07 -4.60
C ARG A 223 -9.25 -12.92 -5.40
N GLU A 224 -10.24 -13.75 -5.11
CA GLU A 224 -11.57 -13.66 -5.71
C GLU A 224 -12.22 -12.32 -5.43
N THR A 225 -12.11 -11.77 -4.22
CA THR A 225 -12.66 -10.45 -3.88
C THR A 225 -12.10 -9.37 -4.82
N ILE A 226 -10.78 -9.34 -5.03
CA ILE A 226 -10.12 -8.35 -5.89
C ILE A 226 -10.57 -8.46 -7.36
N TYR A 227 -10.76 -9.70 -7.84
CA TYR A 227 -11.05 -9.97 -9.25
C TYR A 227 -12.52 -10.22 -9.57
N SER A 228 -13.37 -10.35 -8.56
CA SER A 228 -14.80 -10.54 -8.73
C SER A 228 -15.45 -9.30 -9.32
N MET A 229 -16.42 -9.51 -10.22
CA MET A 229 -17.07 -8.46 -11.02
C MET A 229 -18.04 -7.57 -10.22
N GLN A 230 -17.82 -7.35 -8.92
CA GLN A 230 -18.52 -6.34 -8.13
C GLN A 230 -17.69 -5.05 -7.96
N LEU A 231 -16.87 -4.72 -8.97
CA LEU A 231 -16.20 -3.43 -9.01
C LEU A 231 -17.21 -2.37 -9.45
N HIS A 232 -17.74 -1.62 -8.50
CA HIS A 232 -18.52 -0.44 -8.85
C HIS A 232 -17.61 0.64 -9.41
N HIS A 233 -18.11 1.27 -10.47
CA HIS A 233 -17.53 2.49 -10.98
C HIS A 233 -17.49 3.54 -9.87
N MET A 234 -16.35 4.20 -9.67
CA MET A 234 -16.34 5.39 -8.81
C MET A 234 -17.22 6.46 -9.47
N TYR A 235 -18.38 6.73 -8.87
CA TYR A 235 -19.36 7.67 -9.39
C TYR A 235 -18.88 9.11 -9.24
N LEU A 236 -19.14 9.90 -10.28
CA LEU A 236 -18.97 11.34 -10.32
C LEU A 236 -19.96 11.99 -9.35
N PHE A 237 -19.53 12.37 -8.15
CA PHE A 237 -20.18 13.47 -7.44
C PHE A 237 -19.90 14.75 -8.25
N ASN A 238 -20.77 15.08 -9.22
CA ASN A 238 -21.08 16.45 -9.71
C ASN A 238 -21.97 16.52 -10.97
N GLU A 239 -22.99 15.68 -11.15
CA GLU A 239 -24.03 15.93 -12.19
C GLU A 239 -25.47 15.77 -11.67
N THR A 240 -25.75 16.22 -10.44
CA THR A 240 -27.13 16.29 -9.92
C THR A 240 -27.48 17.62 -9.26
N ILE A 241 -26.86 18.72 -9.69
CA ILE A 241 -27.37 20.08 -9.42
C ILE A 241 -27.37 20.89 -10.72
N GLN A 242 -28.08 20.38 -11.74
CA GLN A 242 -28.73 21.21 -12.77
C GLN A 242 -30.00 20.46 -13.18
N GLY A 243 -31.11 20.77 -12.53
CA GLY A 243 -32.36 20.07 -12.77
C GLY A 243 -33.46 20.34 -11.75
N VAL A 244 -33.60 21.59 -11.30
CA VAL A 244 -34.90 22.20 -10.92
C VAL A 244 -34.85 23.67 -11.32
#